data_AF-A0A9E3C2T2-F1
#
_entry.id   AF-A0A9E3C2T2-F1
#
_cell.length_a   1.000
_cell.length_b   1.000
_cell.length_c   1.000
_cell.angle_alpha   90.00
_cell.angle_beta   90.00
_cell.angle_gamma   90.00
#
_symmetry.space_group_name_H-M   'P 1'
#
loop_
_entity.id
_entity.type
_entity.pdbx_description
1 polymer ?
#
loop_
_entity_poly.entity_id
_entity_poly.type
_entity_poly.pdbx_seq_one_letter_code
_entity_poly.pdbx_strand_id
1 'polypeptide(L)'
;MLDASLTTQIMNAVDEKHDEQTSMLADLVKIPSTRFREAPAQDMMARLFRDEKLSVDRWQVHIDDIRHLPGFSPKHQDYDDAWNVVGAWRPNNPKGRSLILNGHIDVVPEGPHEMWTAPPFEPRVKDGWLYGRGSGDM
;
A
#
# COMPACT_ATOMS: atom_id res chain seq x y z
N MET A 1 -2.62 -0.27 -29.57
CA MET A 1 -3.00 -1.48 -28.80
C MET A 1 -1.73 -2.22 -28.44
N LEU A 2 -1.67 -2.80 -27.24
CA LEU A 2 -0.56 -3.70 -26.88
C LEU A 2 -0.58 -4.91 -27.83
N ASP A 3 0.61 -5.44 -28.11
CA ASP A 3 0.75 -6.68 -28.87
C ASP A 3 0.13 -7.85 -28.09
N ALA A 4 -0.59 -8.74 -28.79
CA ALA A 4 -1.36 -9.82 -28.14
C ALA A 4 -0.45 -10.84 -27.44
N SER A 5 0.76 -11.08 -27.95
CA SER A 5 1.76 -11.94 -27.30
C SER A 5 2.21 -11.30 -25.98
N LEU A 6 2.51 -10.00 -26.01
CA LEU A 6 2.89 -9.25 -24.80
C LEU A 6 1.78 -9.24 -23.75
N THR A 7 0.52 -9.04 -24.15
CA THR A 7 -0.62 -9.14 -23.22
C THR A 7 -0.68 -10.52 -22.56
N THR A 8 -0.52 -11.60 -23.34
CA THR A 8 -0.53 -12.97 -22.81
C THR A 8 0.61 -13.19 -21.81
N GLN A 9 1.81 -12.69 -22.12
CA GLN A 9 2.96 -12.79 -21.21
C GLN A 9 2.73 -12.08 -19.87
N ILE A 10 2.13 -10.89 -19.89
CA ILE A 10 1.80 -10.14 -18.67
C ILE A 10 0.78 -10.89 -17.84
N MET A 11 -0.30 -11.41 -18.46
CA MET A 11 -1.33 -12.17 -17.75
C MET A 11 -0.74 -13.43 -17.09
N ASN A 12 0.07 -14.20 -17.83
CA ASN A 12 0.73 -15.37 -17.28
C ASN A 12 1.65 -15.02 -16.10
N ALA A 13 2.40 -13.92 -16.19
CA ALA A 13 3.27 -13.48 -15.10
C ALA A 13 2.48 -13.06 -13.85
N VAL A 14 1.28 -12.50 -14.01
CA VAL A 14 0.37 -12.20 -12.89
C VAL A 14 -0.16 -13.48 -12.28
N ASP A 15 -0.63 -14.43 -13.10
CA ASP A 15 -1.16 -15.72 -12.63
C ASP A 15 -0.09 -16.52 -11.88
N GLU A 16 1.14 -16.57 -12.40
CA GLU A 16 2.29 -17.23 -11.75
C GLU A 16 2.65 -16.60 -10.39
N LYS A 17 2.29 -15.34 -10.16
CA LYS A 17 2.61 -14.58 -8.95
C LYS A 17 1.42 -14.41 -8.00
N HIS A 18 0.26 -14.95 -8.35
CA HIS A 18 -0.98 -14.70 -7.61
C HIS A 18 -0.91 -15.13 -6.13
N ASP A 19 -0.32 -16.29 -5.84
CA ASP A 19 -0.17 -16.78 -4.46
C ASP A 19 0.78 -15.91 -3.65
N GLU A 20 1.87 -15.44 -4.25
CA GLU A 20 2.83 -14.52 -3.63
C GLU A 20 2.17 -13.16 -3.33
N GLN A 21 1.41 -12.63 -4.29
CA GLN A 21 0.65 -11.38 -4.11
C GLN A 21 -0.39 -11.51 -2.99
N THR A 22 -1.11 -12.64 -2.95
CA THR A 22 -2.11 -12.90 -1.91
C THR A 22 -1.46 -13.02 -0.52
N SER A 23 -0.32 -13.70 -0.42
CA SER A 23 0.44 -13.81 0.83
C SER A 23 0.98 -12.46 1.29
N MET A 24 1.49 -11.65 0.36
CA MET A 24 1.99 -10.31 0.64
C MET A 24 0.87 -9.38 1.15
N LEU A 25 -0.30 -9.42 0.51
CA LEU A 25 -1.49 -8.69 0.98
C LEU A 25 -1.92 -9.17 2.36
N ALA A 26 -1.93 -10.48 2.62
CA ALA A 26 -2.23 -11.01 3.95
C ALA A 26 -1.22 -10.48 4.99
N ASP A 27 0.08 -10.50 4.71
CA ASP A 27 1.08 -9.97 5.63
C ASP A 27 0.92 -8.48 5.92
N LEU A 28 0.52 -7.69 4.93
CA LEU A 28 0.19 -6.28 5.11
C LEU A 28 -1.07 -6.11 6.00
N VAL A 29 -2.11 -6.90 5.78
CA VAL A 29 -3.37 -6.88 6.57
C VAL A 29 -3.13 -7.25 8.03
N LYS A 30 -2.05 -7.98 8.37
CA LYS A 30 -1.69 -8.23 9.78
C LYS A 30 -1.24 -6.98 10.52
N ILE A 31 -0.90 -5.91 9.81
CA ILE A 31 -0.39 -4.66 10.40
C ILE A 31 -1.58 -3.73 10.65
N PRO A 32 -1.91 -3.41 11.91
CA PRO A 32 -3.00 -2.49 12.23
C PRO A 32 -2.58 -1.03 11.98
N SER A 33 -2.50 -0.64 10.72
CA SER A 33 -2.12 0.69 10.23
C SER A 33 -3.23 1.73 10.42
N THR A 34 -3.90 1.72 11.57
CA THR A 34 -4.84 2.79 11.91
C THR A 34 -4.12 4.13 11.95
N ARG A 35 -4.85 5.23 11.78
CA ARG A 35 -4.31 6.59 11.82
C ARG A 35 -3.26 6.79 12.94
N PHE A 36 -2.08 7.29 12.59
CA PHE A 36 -0.90 7.50 13.43
C PHE A 36 -0.17 6.22 13.91
N ARG A 37 -0.46 5.08 13.29
CA ARG A 37 0.23 3.80 13.50
C ARG A 37 0.63 3.15 12.18
N GLU A 38 0.75 3.95 11.13
CA GLU A 38 1.02 3.50 9.77
C GLU A 38 2.50 3.13 9.56
N ALA A 39 3.40 3.61 10.41
CA ALA A 39 4.84 3.46 10.25
C ALA A 39 5.30 2.02 9.95
N PRO A 40 4.83 0.96 10.65
CA PRO A 40 5.22 -0.41 10.33
C PRO A 40 4.76 -0.89 8.95
N ALA A 41 3.58 -0.46 8.48
CA ALA A 41 3.08 -0.77 7.14
C ALA A 41 3.90 -0.04 6.07
N GLN A 42 4.23 1.23 6.33
CA GLN A 42 5.14 1.99 5.47
C GLN A 42 6.54 1.35 5.42
N ASP A 43 7.05 0.83 6.53
CA ASP A 43 8.34 0.13 6.59
C ASP A 43 8.33 -1.18 5.80
N MET A 44 7.20 -1.88 5.75
CA MET A 44 7.01 -3.02 4.86
C MET A 44 7.08 -2.59 3.40
N MET A 45 6.34 -1.56 2.99
CA MET A 45 6.37 -1.06 1.61
C MET A 45 7.77 -0.59 1.18
N ALA A 46 8.47 0.13 2.06
CA ALA A 46 9.84 0.58 1.81
C ALA A 46 10.83 -0.60 1.64
N ARG A 47 10.59 -1.75 2.29
CA ARG A 47 11.39 -2.97 2.08
C ARG A 47 11.04 -3.61 0.74
N LEU A 48 9.77 -3.82 0.44
CA LEU A 48 9.30 -4.40 -0.82
C LEU A 48 9.83 -3.61 -2.04
N PHE A 49 9.77 -2.29 -2.01
CA PHE A 49 10.32 -1.46 -3.09
C PHE A 49 11.85 -1.61 -3.23
N ARG A 50 12.59 -1.77 -2.13
CA ARG A 50 14.04 -2.01 -2.19
C ARG A 50 14.38 -3.39 -2.74
N ASP A 51 13.58 -4.39 -2.40
CA ASP A 51 13.76 -5.76 -2.89
C ASP A 51 13.57 -5.81 -4.42
N GLU A 52 12.58 -5.07 -4.93
CA GLU A 52 12.32 -4.81 -6.35
C GLU A 52 13.28 -3.79 -7.01
N LYS A 53 14.36 -3.42 -6.32
CA LYS A 53 15.44 -2.54 -6.82
C LYS A 53 14.98 -1.14 -7.23
N LEU A 54 13.88 -0.66 -6.66
CA LEU A 54 13.46 0.73 -6.78
C LEU A 54 14.30 1.63 -5.88
N SER A 55 14.52 2.88 -6.29
CA SER A 55 14.97 3.90 -5.34
C SER A 55 13.84 4.20 -4.37
N VAL A 56 14.13 4.26 -3.08
CA VAL A 56 13.12 4.51 -2.04
C VAL A 56 13.36 5.85 -1.38
N ASP A 57 12.32 6.68 -1.37
CA ASP A 57 12.21 7.87 -0.55
C ASP A 57 11.20 7.60 0.57
N ARG A 58 11.57 7.89 1.82
CA ARG A 58 10.72 7.72 3.00
C ARG A 58 10.90 8.95 3.87
N TRP A 59 9.83 9.72 4.05
CA TRP A 59 9.88 10.99 4.76
C TRP A 59 8.66 11.16 5.66
N GLN A 60 8.86 11.93 6.72
CA GLN A 60 7.81 12.31 7.64
C GLN A 60 7.04 13.52 7.09
N VAL A 61 5.73 13.55 7.28
CA VAL A 61 4.90 14.69 6.89
C VAL A 61 5.06 15.81 7.92
N HIS A 62 5.69 16.90 7.51
CA HIS A 62 5.78 18.12 8.31
C HIS A 62 4.65 19.09 7.92
N ILE A 63 3.72 19.32 8.85
CA ILE A 63 2.51 20.12 8.59
C ILE A 63 2.83 21.57 8.21
N ASP A 64 3.86 22.15 8.80
CA ASP A 64 4.26 23.52 8.50
C ASP A 64 4.66 23.72 7.03
N ASP A 65 5.17 22.66 6.39
CA ASP A 65 5.55 22.66 4.97
C ASP A 65 4.34 22.64 4.03
N ILE A 66 3.17 22.18 4.50
CA ILE A 66 2.00 21.95 3.64
C ILE A 66 0.75 22.77 4.02
N ARG A 67 0.68 23.31 5.24
CA ARG A 67 -0.53 24.01 5.76
C ARG A 67 -0.98 25.22 4.95
N HIS A 68 -0.09 25.78 4.13
CA HIS A 68 -0.34 26.96 3.30
C HIS A 68 -0.76 26.59 1.87
N LEU A 69 -0.74 25.31 1.50
CA LEU A 69 -1.03 24.85 0.15
C LEU A 69 -2.54 24.70 -0.10
N PRO A 70 -3.02 24.98 -1.33
CA PRO A 70 -4.40 24.69 -1.71
C PRO A 70 -4.71 23.19 -1.55
N GLY A 71 -5.87 22.87 -0.97
CA GLY A 71 -6.29 21.48 -0.73
C GLY A 71 -5.81 20.89 0.60
N PHE A 72 -5.02 21.63 1.39
CA PHE A 72 -4.73 21.24 2.76
C PHE A 72 -6.01 21.16 3.61
N SER A 73 -6.14 20.07 4.37
CA SER A 73 -7.25 19.88 5.32
C SER A 73 -6.75 20.12 6.76
N PRO A 74 -7.39 20.99 7.55
CA PRO A 74 -6.98 21.26 8.92
C PRO A 74 -6.94 20.00 9.79
N LYS A 75 -5.87 19.84 10.58
CA LYS A 75 -5.70 18.68 11.47
C LYS A 75 -6.56 18.78 12.73
N HIS A 76 -6.88 17.63 13.32
CA HIS A 76 -7.48 17.53 14.67
C HIS A 76 -6.56 16.84 15.69
N GLN A 77 -5.45 16.23 15.24
CA GLN A 77 -4.50 15.45 16.03
C GLN A 77 -3.08 15.56 15.43
N ASP A 78 -2.05 15.16 16.15
CA ASP A 78 -0.64 15.32 15.75
C ASP A 78 -0.15 14.27 14.76
N TYR A 79 0.72 14.69 13.83
CA TYR A 79 1.21 13.91 12.67
C TYR A 79 2.65 13.42 12.90
N ASP A 80 3.07 13.31 14.16
CA ASP A 80 4.45 13.04 14.55
C ASP A 80 4.95 11.65 14.16
N ASP A 81 4.06 10.76 13.68
CA ASP A 81 4.42 9.46 13.10
C ASP A 81 3.77 9.22 11.72
N ALA A 82 3.35 10.30 11.04
CA ALA A 82 2.82 10.20 9.69
C ALA A 82 3.97 10.14 8.67
N TRP A 83 4.19 8.95 8.09
CA TRP A 83 5.24 8.71 7.09
C TRP A 83 4.65 8.47 5.72
N ASN A 84 5.34 8.95 4.70
CA ASN A 84 5.12 8.59 3.30
C ASN A 84 6.30 7.79 2.76
N VAL A 85 6.01 6.92 1.79
CA VAL A 85 7.00 6.11 1.08
C VAL A 85 6.75 6.18 -0.41
N VAL A 86 7.80 6.39 -1.20
CA VAL A 86 7.78 6.35 -2.66
C VAL A 86 8.89 5.45 -3.17
N GLY A 87 8.49 4.39 -3.88
CA GLY A 87 9.37 3.63 -4.77
C GLY A 87 9.39 4.26 -6.15
N ALA A 88 10.57 4.50 -6.72
CA ALA A 88 10.71 5.05 -8.06
C ALA A 88 11.67 4.20 -8.92
N TRP A 89 11.16 3.81 -10.09
CA TRP A 89 11.97 3.27 -11.18
C TRP A 89 12.31 4.40 -12.15
N ARG A 90 13.60 4.64 -12.38
CA ARG A 90 14.09 5.68 -13.30
C ARG A 90 14.94 5.02 -14.39
N PRO A 91 14.41 4.84 -15.61
CA PRO A 91 15.17 4.23 -16.70
C PRO A 91 16.28 5.18 -17.18
N ASN A 92 17.41 4.62 -17.60
CA ASN A 92 18.55 5.40 -18.11
C ASN A 92 18.23 6.21 -19.37
N ASN A 93 17.26 5.76 -20.18
CA ASN A 93 16.85 6.42 -21.41
C ASN A 93 15.31 6.42 -21.53
N PRO A 94 14.61 7.36 -20.87
CA PRO A 94 13.15 7.40 -20.86
C PRO A 94 12.61 7.77 -22.25
N LYS A 95 11.75 6.91 -22.81
CA LYS A 95 11.08 7.13 -24.11
C LYS A 95 9.55 7.18 -24.03
N GLY A 96 8.99 6.77 -22.88
CA GLY A 96 7.55 6.72 -22.63
C GLY A 96 7.04 7.90 -21.79
N ARG A 97 5.74 7.88 -21.48
CA ARG A 97 5.13 8.81 -20.51
C ARG A 97 5.41 8.35 -19.09
N SER A 98 5.62 9.28 -18.17
CA SER A 98 5.68 8.99 -16.74
C SER A 98 4.30 8.58 -16.21
N LEU A 99 4.30 7.75 -15.17
CA LEU A 99 3.10 7.30 -14.47
C LEU A 99 3.38 7.28 -12.96
N ILE A 100 2.42 7.73 -12.17
CA ILE A 100 2.40 7.55 -10.72
C ILE A 100 1.28 6.55 -10.42
N LEU A 101 1.61 5.54 -9.62
CA LEU A 101 0.65 4.67 -8.96
C LEU A 101 0.64 5.06 -7.48
N ASN A 102 -0.53 5.36 -6.93
CA ASN A 102 -0.69 5.80 -5.55
C ASN A 102 -1.82 5.03 -4.88
N GLY A 103 -1.62 4.75 -3.60
CA GLY A 103 -2.61 4.18 -2.70
C GLY A 103 -2.37 4.70 -1.29
N HIS A 104 -3.41 4.71 -0.48
CA HIS A 104 -3.27 4.89 0.96
C HIS A 104 -3.02 3.55 1.62
N ILE A 105 -2.45 3.56 2.82
CA ILE A 105 -2.12 2.34 3.58
C ILE A 105 -2.74 2.38 4.98
N ASP A 106 -3.29 3.53 5.37
CA ASP A 106 -4.03 3.66 6.62
C ASP A 106 -5.38 2.97 6.52
N VAL A 107 -5.79 2.36 7.63
CA VAL A 107 -7.07 1.69 7.74
C VAL A 107 -7.96 2.33 8.78
N VAL A 108 -9.27 2.33 8.54
CA VAL A 108 -10.24 2.78 9.56
C VAL A 108 -10.29 1.80 10.74
N PRO A 109 -10.70 2.25 11.94
CA PRO A 109 -10.91 1.35 13.08
C PRO A 109 -11.77 0.13 12.74
N GLU A 110 -11.41 -1.02 13.28
CA GLU A 110 -12.06 -2.31 13.03
C GLU A 110 -13.47 -2.41 13.62
N GLY A 111 -13.81 -1.54 14.57
CA GLY A 111 -15.09 -1.59 15.27
C GLY A 111 -15.16 -2.72 16.31
N PRO A 112 -16.36 -3.14 16.74
CA PRO A 112 -16.52 -4.13 17.79
C PRO A 112 -16.09 -5.54 17.34
N HIS A 113 -15.16 -6.16 18.06
CA HIS A 113 -14.56 -7.46 17.69
C HIS A 113 -15.60 -8.61 17.69
N GLU A 114 -16.63 -8.53 18.51
CA GLU A 114 -17.74 -9.49 18.58
C GLU A 114 -18.62 -9.51 17.32
N MET A 115 -18.57 -8.46 16.50
CA MET A 115 -19.26 -8.42 15.21
C MET A 115 -18.44 -9.07 14.10
N TRP A 116 -17.17 -9.39 14.36
CA TRP A 116 -16.33 -10.10 13.42
C TRP A 116 -16.41 -11.62 13.63
N THR A 117 -16.41 -12.37 12.53
CA THR A 117 -16.38 -13.84 12.58
C THR A 117 -14.97 -14.42 12.79
N ALA A 118 -13.95 -13.56 12.71
CA ALA A 118 -12.54 -13.83 12.98
C ALA A 118 -11.82 -12.50 13.28
N PRO A 119 -10.70 -12.49 14.02
CA PRO A 119 -10.01 -11.25 14.35
C PRO A 119 -9.63 -10.43 13.09
N PRO A 120 -9.87 -9.11 13.08
CA PRO A 120 -9.78 -8.29 11.86
C PRO A 120 -8.37 -8.18 11.27
N PHE A 121 -7.33 -8.35 12.08
CA PHE A 121 -5.93 -8.34 11.66
C PHE A 121 -5.31 -9.75 11.61
N GLU A 122 -6.15 -10.80 11.61
CA GLU A 122 -5.75 -12.18 11.31
C GLU A 122 -6.33 -12.57 9.93
N PRO A 123 -5.63 -12.23 8.84
CA PRO A 123 -6.15 -12.42 7.49
C PRO A 123 -6.48 -13.88 7.22
N ARG A 124 -7.64 -14.11 6.60
CA ARG A 124 -8.10 -15.46 6.24
C ARG A 124 -8.55 -15.48 4.80
N VAL A 125 -7.96 -16.38 4.02
CA VAL A 125 -8.49 -16.72 2.69
C VAL A 125 -9.54 -17.82 2.86
N LYS A 126 -10.76 -17.58 2.39
CA LYS A 126 -11.85 -18.56 2.41
C LYS A 126 -12.77 -18.33 1.22
N ASP A 127 -13.11 -19.39 0.50
CA ASP A 127 -14.06 -19.39 -0.62
C ASP A 127 -13.77 -18.32 -1.69
N GLY A 128 -12.48 -18.07 -1.97
CA GLY A 128 -12.03 -17.07 -2.94
C GLY A 128 -11.95 -15.64 -2.42
N TRP A 129 -12.17 -15.40 -1.12
CA TRP A 129 -12.11 -14.08 -0.50
C TRP A 129 -10.99 -13.99 0.54
N LEU A 130 -10.26 -12.86 0.56
CA LEU A 130 -9.34 -12.50 1.63
C LEU A 130 -10.03 -11.56 2.62
N TYR A 131 -10.32 -12.09 3.81
CA TYR A 131 -10.98 -11.38 4.89
C TYR A 131 -9.94 -10.74 5.82
N GLY A 132 -10.11 -9.45 6.12
CA GLY A 132 -9.37 -8.69 7.13
C GLY A 132 -9.62 -7.20 6.98
N ARG A 133 -9.33 -6.39 8.00
CA ARG A 133 -9.43 -4.93 7.91
C ARG A 133 -8.38 -4.43 6.90
N GLY A 134 -8.82 -3.61 5.95
CA GLY A 134 -7.97 -3.01 4.91
C GLY A 134 -7.95 -3.82 3.61
N SER A 135 -8.33 -5.10 3.62
CA SER A 135 -8.19 -5.96 2.43
C SER A 135 -9.01 -5.55 1.20
N GLY A 136 -10.01 -4.68 1.38
CA GLY A 136 -10.82 -4.13 0.29
C GLY A 136 -10.85 -2.59 0.24
N ASP A 137 -10.11 -1.90 1.11
CA ASP A 137 -10.08 -0.42 1.19
C ASP A 137 -8.89 0.06 2.04
N MET A 138 -7.68 0.22 1.48
CA MET A 138 -7.15 -0.39 0.25
C MET A 138 -5.79 -1.01 0.56
#